data_AF-A0A2E3JAD4-F1
#
_entry.id   AF-A0A2E3JAD4-F1
#
_cell.length_a   1.000
_cell.length_b   1.000
_cell.length_c   1.000
_cell.angle_alpha   90.00
_cell.angle_beta   90.00
_cell.angle_gamma   90.00
#
_symmetry.space_group_name_H-M   'P 1'
#
loop_
_entity.id
_entity.type
_entity.pdbx_description
1 polymer ?
#
loop_
_entity_poly.entity_id
_entity_poly.type
_entity_poly.pdbx_seq_one_letter_code
_entity_poly.pdbx_strand_id
1 'polypeptide(L)'
;MSTTEETQIEESWVKQDWIYIKTALILGAFTAIEVFTYFESVHNAPEWLMVVTLSFLMVIKFFLVAAIFMHLRDDNAVFTKMMVMGMCIAWPVYFVMAFAMGFLPNWNVIIKVLFLFLPPAIIGSWLGFSFKGGDGSHH
;
A
#
# COMPACT_ATOMS: atom_id res chain seq x y z
N MET A 1 -40.62 -10.38 9.60
CA MET A 1 -39.18 -10.57 9.81
C MET A 1 -39.01 -11.36 11.10
N SER A 2 -38.44 -12.57 11.04
CA SER A 2 -38.31 -13.45 12.22
C SER A 2 -36.99 -13.16 12.95
N THR A 3 -36.96 -13.37 14.27
CA THR A 3 -35.76 -13.18 15.12
C THR A 3 -34.49 -13.86 14.58
N THR A 4 -34.65 -14.95 13.84
CA THR A 4 -33.56 -15.67 13.16
C THR A 4 -32.90 -14.88 12.03
N GLU A 5 -33.60 -14.00 11.31
CA GLU A 5 -32.99 -13.20 10.24
C GLU A 5 -32.18 -12.01 10.78
N GLU A 6 -32.67 -11.37 11.85
CA GLU A 6 -31.96 -10.27 12.53
C GLU A 6 -30.59 -10.73 13.06
N THR A 7 -30.54 -11.91 13.71
CA THR A 7 -29.28 -12.47 14.24
C THR A 7 -28.27 -12.84 13.12
N GLN A 8 -28.75 -13.31 11.96
CA GLN A 8 -27.87 -13.63 10.83
C GLN A 8 -27.28 -12.36 10.19
N ILE A 9 -28.08 -11.29 10.09
CA ILE A 9 -27.64 -10.00 9.58
C ILE A 9 -26.59 -9.39 10.53
N GLU A 10 -26.86 -9.36 11.85
CA GLU A 10 -25.90 -8.92 12.88
C GLU A 10 -24.55 -9.66 12.80
N GLU A 11 -24.56 -11.00 12.75
CA GLU A 11 -23.32 -11.77 12.62
C GLU A 11 -22.55 -11.47 11.33
N SER A 12 -23.25 -11.14 10.25
CA SER A 12 -22.62 -10.85 8.95
C SER A 12 -21.85 -9.53 8.96
N TRP A 13 -22.43 -8.47 9.56
CA TRP A 13 -21.79 -7.16 9.69
C TRP A 13 -20.58 -7.22 10.63
N VAL A 14 -20.71 -7.93 11.75
CA VAL A 14 -19.61 -8.11 12.72
C VAL A 14 -18.39 -8.82 12.09
N LYS A 15 -18.60 -9.78 11.19
CA LYS A 15 -17.49 -10.46 10.49
C LYS A 15 -16.75 -9.53 9.50
N GLN A 16 -17.44 -8.57 8.89
CA GLN A 16 -16.83 -7.59 7.98
C GLN A 16 -16.00 -6.55 8.75
N ASP A 17 -16.54 -6.00 9.85
CA ASP A 17 -15.86 -5.00 10.69
C ASP A 17 -14.51 -5.51 11.24
N TRP A 18 -14.45 -6.81 11.53
CA TRP A 18 -13.25 -7.45 12.06
C TRP A 18 -12.03 -7.39 11.11
N ILE A 19 -12.25 -7.36 9.80
CA ILE A 19 -11.19 -7.21 8.79
C ILE A 19 -10.60 -5.80 8.82
N TYR A 20 -11.45 -4.77 8.95
CA TYR A 20 -11.00 -3.39 9.04
C TYR A 20 -10.21 -3.13 10.33
N ILE A 21 -10.70 -3.66 11.45
CA ILE A 21 -10.05 -3.51 12.76
C ILE A 21 -8.67 -4.18 12.78
N LYS A 22 -8.55 -5.42 12.25
CA LYS A 22 -7.26 -6.12 12.15
C LYS A 22 -6.27 -5.36 11.28
N THR A 23 -6.72 -4.87 10.14
CA THR A 23 -5.89 -4.07 9.23
C THR A 23 -5.43 -2.77 9.87
N ALA A 24 -6.33 -2.06 10.58
CA ALA A 24 -6.01 -0.84 11.31
C ALA A 24 -4.93 -1.08 12.37
N LEU A 25 -5.02 -2.20 13.09
CA LEU A 25 -4.06 -2.58 14.13
C LEU A 25 -2.68 -2.89 13.53
N ILE A 26 -2.63 -3.59 12.39
CA ILE A 26 -1.38 -3.85 11.65
C ILE A 26 -0.77 -2.53 11.16
N LEU A 27 -1.59 -1.63 10.60
CA LEU A 27 -1.13 -0.33 10.11
C LEU A 27 -0.59 0.55 11.25
N GLY A 28 -1.30 0.55 12.39
CA GLY A 28 -0.89 1.22 13.61
C GLY A 28 0.44 0.69 14.13
N ALA A 29 0.64 -0.63 14.13
CA ALA A 29 1.91 -1.25 14.52
C ALA A 29 3.06 -0.83 13.59
N PHE A 30 2.86 -0.85 12.27
CA PHE A 30 3.89 -0.37 11.33
C PHE A 30 4.21 1.12 11.49
N THR A 31 3.24 1.93 11.91
CA THR A 31 3.43 3.36 12.14
C THR A 31 4.13 3.61 13.48
N ALA A 32 3.82 2.83 14.51
CA ALA A 32 4.55 2.85 15.78
C ALA A 32 6.01 2.43 15.60
N ILE A 33 6.29 1.40 14.79
CA ILE A 33 7.66 0.99 14.45
C ILE A 33 8.40 2.12 13.75
N GLU A 34 7.77 2.77 12.76
CA GLU A 34 8.38 3.91 12.07
C GLU A 34 8.69 5.07 13.03
N VAL A 35 7.70 5.49 13.83
CA VAL A 35 7.92 6.56 14.81
C VAL A 35 9.02 6.18 15.79
N PHE A 36 9.11 4.89 16.15
CA PHE A 36 10.14 4.38 17.01
C PHE A 36 11.56 4.51 16.41
N THR A 37 11.69 4.41 15.08
CA THR A 37 13.00 4.59 14.41
C THR A 37 13.52 6.04 14.44
N TYR A 38 12.68 7.04 14.73
CA TYR A 38 13.14 8.43 14.88
C TYR A 38 13.77 8.72 16.25
N PHE A 39 13.69 7.83 17.23
CA PHE A 39 14.36 8.03 18.51
C PHE A 39 15.87 7.78 18.38
N GLU A 40 16.68 8.57 19.11
CA GLU A 40 18.15 8.54 19.07
C GLU A 40 18.78 7.14 19.28
N SER A 41 18.04 6.20 19.89
CA SER A 41 18.50 4.84 20.17
C SER A 41 18.78 3.97 18.93
N VAL A 42 18.30 4.35 17.74
CA VAL A 42 18.50 3.60 16.48
C VAL A 42 19.56 4.24 15.56
N HIS A 43 20.17 5.35 15.98
CA HIS A 43 21.11 6.15 15.19
C HIS A 43 22.43 5.42 14.81
N ASN A 44 22.68 4.23 15.34
CA ASN A 44 23.83 3.40 14.98
C ASN A 44 23.62 2.55 13.70
N ALA A 45 22.43 2.56 13.11
CA ALA A 45 22.17 1.89 11.84
C ALA A 45 22.71 2.72 10.66
N PRO A 46 23.26 2.08 9.61
CA PRO A 46 23.74 2.81 8.45
C PRO A 46 22.59 3.57 7.76
N GLU A 47 22.81 4.85 7.42
CA GLU A 47 21.79 5.76 6.89
C GLU A 47 21.02 5.18 5.69
N TRP A 48 21.73 4.49 4.80
CA TRP A 48 21.12 3.88 3.61
C TRP A 48 20.08 2.80 3.96
N LEU A 49 20.28 2.06 5.06
CA LEU A 49 19.37 1.01 5.50
C LEU A 49 18.11 1.62 6.12
N MET A 50 18.23 2.72 6.85
CA MET A 50 17.07 3.47 7.34
C MET A 50 16.24 4.02 6.20
N VAL A 51 16.86 4.70 5.22
CA VAL A 51 16.15 5.26 4.06
C VAL A 51 15.42 4.17 3.28
N VAL A 52 16.07 3.02 3.03
CA VAL A 52 15.45 1.91 2.29
C VAL A 52 14.29 1.29 3.08
N THR A 53 14.47 1.04 4.38
CA THR A 53 13.44 0.40 5.22
C THR A 53 12.22 1.31 5.40
N LEU A 54 12.43 2.61 5.64
CA LEU A 54 11.36 3.59 5.75
C LEU A 54 10.62 3.78 4.43
N SER A 55 11.36 3.86 3.32
CA SER A 55 10.75 3.91 1.97
C SER A 55 9.90 2.68 1.70
N PHE A 56 10.38 1.49 2.05
CA PHE A 56 9.64 0.24 1.88
C PHE A 56 8.37 0.18 2.75
N LEU A 57 8.44 0.62 4.01
CA LEU A 57 7.27 0.71 4.89
C LEU A 57 6.22 1.69 4.37
N MET A 58 6.63 2.82 3.79
CA MET A 58 5.71 3.77 3.15
C MET A 58 4.94 3.14 2.00
N VAL A 59 5.65 2.41 1.14
CA VAL A 59 5.05 1.70 -0.01
C VAL A 59 4.01 0.69 0.50
N ILE A 60 4.37 -0.17 1.45
CA ILE A 60 3.45 -1.19 1.99
C ILE A 60 2.21 -0.54 2.61
N LYS A 61 2.38 0.46 3.46
CA LYS A 61 1.28 1.15 4.13
C LYS A 61 0.33 1.77 3.12
N PHE A 62 0.86 2.40 2.07
CA PHE A 62 0.06 2.96 1.00
C PHE A 62 -0.84 1.91 0.33
N PHE A 63 -0.30 0.74 -0.02
CA PHE A 63 -1.09 -0.34 -0.63
C PHE A 63 -2.10 -0.96 0.34
N LEU A 64 -1.74 -1.11 1.61
CA LEU A 64 -2.65 -1.64 2.63
C LEU A 64 -3.88 -0.72 2.79
N VAL A 65 -3.64 0.60 2.84
CA VAL A 65 -4.69 1.61 2.97
C VAL A 65 -5.53 1.68 1.70
N ALA A 66 -4.91 1.69 0.52
CA ALA A 66 -5.63 1.75 -0.75
C ALA A 66 -6.48 0.48 -0.97
N ALA A 67 -5.95 -0.70 -0.70
CA ALA A 67 -6.67 -1.94 -0.92
C ALA A 67 -7.86 -2.12 0.04
N ILE A 68 -7.67 -1.75 1.32
CA ILE A 68 -8.63 -2.11 2.39
C ILE A 68 -9.45 -0.90 2.84
N PHE A 69 -8.84 0.24 3.17
CA PHE A 69 -9.59 1.40 3.68
C PHE A 69 -10.24 2.24 2.59
N MET A 70 -9.69 2.26 1.38
CA MET A 70 -10.34 2.90 0.23
C MET A 70 -11.32 1.96 -0.49
N HIS A 71 -11.67 0.82 0.11
CA HIS A 71 -12.60 -0.18 -0.42
C HIS A 71 -12.28 -0.70 -1.84
N LEU A 72 -11.08 -0.47 -2.39
CA LEU A 72 -10.71 -0.92 -3.74
C LEU A 72 -10.81 -2.45 -3.93
N ARG A 73 -10.75 -3.23 -2.84
CA ARG A 73 -10.98 -4.68 -2.87
C ARG A 73 -12.44 -5.03 -3.14
N ASP A 74 -13.36 -4.28 -2.56
CA ASP A 74 -14.79 -4.60 -2.52
C ASP A 74 -15.60 -3.73 -3.52
N ASP A 75 -14.99 -2.68 -4.08
CA ASP A 75 -15.56 -1.78 -5.08
C ASP A 75 -15.24 -2.18 -6.54
N ASN A 76 -15.96 -1.54 -7.48
CA ASN A 76 -15.78 -1.74 -8.92
C ASN A 76 -14.32 -1.44 -9.36
N ALA A 77 -13.79 -2.30 -10.23
CA ALA A 77 -12.44 -2.21 -10.81
C ALA A 77 -12.08 -0.86 -11.45
N VAL A 78 -13.06 0.00 -11.74
CA VAL A 78 -12.83 1.38 -12.22
C VAL A 78 -12.03 2.21 -11.20
N PHE A 79 -12.34 2.12 -9.90
CA PHE A 79 -11.62 2.87 -8.87
C PHE A 79 -10.17 2.42 -8.73
N THR A 80 -9.94 1.10 -8.82
CA THR A 80 -8.59 0.52 -8.81
C THR A 80 -7.78 0.98 -10.01
N LYS A 81 -8.40 1.00 -11.21
CA LYS A 81 -7.75 1.49 -12.43
C LYS A 81 -7.39 2.97 -12.35
N MET A 82 -8.24 3.82 -11.77
CA MET A 82 -7.95 5.25 -11.60
C MET A 82 -6.79 5.48 -10.62
N MET A 83 -6.74 4.74 -9.50
CA MET A 83 -5.62 4.82 -8.56
C MET A 83 -4.30 4.36 -9.20
N VAL A 84 -4.33 3.24 -9.92
CA VAL A 84 -3.15 2.71 -10.62
C VAL A 84 -2.70 3.67 -11.74
N MET A 85 -3.62 4.30 -12.46
CA MET A 85 -3.28 5.32 -13.46
C MET A 85 -2.56 6.51 -12.81
N GLY A 86 -3.05 6.99 -11.67
CA GLY A 86 -2.38 8.05 -10.90
C GLY A 86 -0.96 7.66 -10.48
N MET A 87 -0.77 6.43 -9.99
CA MET A 87 0.55 5.89 -9.65
C MET A 87 1.49 5.80 -10.86
N CYS A 88 0.98 5.32 -12.00
CA CYS A 88 1.73 5.22 -13.25
C CYS A 88 2.16 6.58 -13.79
N ILE A 89 1.42 7.64 -13.53
CA ILE A 89 1.76 9.01 -13.93
C ILE A 89 2.72 9.66 -12.90
N ALA A 90 2.48 9.47 -11.61
CA ALA A 90 3.28 10.08 -10.55
C ALA A 90 4.75 9.63 -10.61
N TRP A 91 4.98 8.35 -10.91
CA TRP A 91 6.33 7.76 -10.96
C TRP A 91 7.26 8.47 -11.97
N PRO A 92 6.95 8.53 -13.28
CA PRO A 92 7.81 9.21 -14.24
C PRO A 92 7.91 10.72 -13.99
N VAL A 93 6.85 11.38 -13.51
CA VAL A 93 6.89 12.83 -13.19
C VAL A 93 7.95 13.12 -12.13
N TYR A 94 8.01 12.30 -11.08
CA TYR A 94 9.03 12.42 -10.04
C TYR A 94 10.45 12.20 -10.58
N PHE A 95 10.65 11.19 -11.43
CA PHE A 95 11.96 10.91 -12.04
C PHE A 95 12.42 12.03 -12.98
N VAL A 96 11.53 12.57 -13.82
CA VAL A 96 11.83 13.68 -14.72
C VAL A 96 12.23 14.93 -13.91
N MET A 97 11.53 15.22 -12.81
CA MET A 97 11.89 16.32 -11.91
C MET A 97 13.28 16.11 -11.28
N ALA A 98 13.53 14.93 -10.72
CA ALA A 98 14.81 14.60 -10.10
C ALA A 98 15.98 14.66 -11.10
N PHE A 99 15.75 14.23 -12.34
CA PHE A 99 16.72 14.35 -13.43
C PHE A 99 16.95 15.81 -13.83
N ALA A 100 15.89 16.59 -13.98
CA ALA A 100 15.96 18.01 -14.36
C ALA A 100 16.68 18.87 -13.33
N MET A 101 16.55 18.57 -12.03
CA MET A 101 17.26 19.26 -10.95
C MET A 101 18.73 18.82 -10.80
N GLY A 102 19.25 17.94 -11.67
CA GLY A 102 20.64 17.50 -11.64
C GLY A 102 20.99 16.61 -10.44
N PHE A 103 19.98 16.09 -9.73
CA PHE A 103 20.16 15.25 -8.55
C PHE A 103 20.70 13.85 -8.88
N LEU A 104 20.70 13.46 -10.16
CA LEU A 104 20.97 12.09 -10.61
C LEU A 104 22.23 11.97 -11.49
N PRO A 105 23.46 11.98 -10.93
CA PRO A 105 24.68 11.75 -11.69
C PRO A 105 25.07 10.27 -11.86
N ASN A 106 24.53 9.34 -11.06
CA ASN A 106 24.99 7.94 -10.98
C ASN A 106 23.95 6.90 -11.45
N TRP A 107 24.17 6.27 -12.61
CA TRP A 107 23.30 5.24 -13.21
C TRP A 107 23.02 4.02 -12.31
N ASN A 108 23.97 3.63 -11.45
CA ASN A 108 23.81 2.49 -10.54
C ASN A 108 22.84 2.75 -9.37
N VAL A 109 22.71 3.99 -8.91
CA VAL A 109 21.77 4.37 -7.85
C VAL A 109 20.35 4.39 -8.42
N ILE A 110 20.21 4.87 -9.66
CA ILE A 110 18.94 4.90 -10.39
C ILE A 110 18.35 3.49 -10.49
N ILE A 111 19.13 2.49 -10.91
CA ILE A 111 18.65 1.11 -11.04
C ILE A 111 18.20 0.52 -9.68
N LYS A 112 18.92 0.80 -8.59
CA LYS A 112 18.59 0.31 -7.25
C LYS A 112 17.32 0.96 -6.70
N VAL A 113 17.15 2.28 -6.88
CA VAL A 113 15.95 3.00 -6.45
C VAL A 113 14.75 2.63 -7.31
N LEU A 114 14.93 2.52 -8.63
CA LEU A 114 13.92 2.05 -9.58
C LEU A 114 13.39 0.66 -9.20
N PHE A 115 14.29 -0.27 -8.83
CA PHE A 115 13.91 -1.61 -8.39
C PHE A 115 13.12 -1.61 -7.07
N LEU A 116 13.47 -0.71 -6.13
CA LEU A 116 12.79 -0.58 -4.84
C LEU A 116 11.39 0.07 -4.95
N PHE A 117 11.25 1.01 -5.88
CA PHE A 117 10.03 1.81 -6.06
C PHE A 117 9.11 1.28 -7.16
N LEU A 118 9.45 0.13 -7.74
CA LEU A 118 8.62 -0.53 -8.73
C LEU A 118 7.28 -0.90 -8.07
N PRO A 119 6.14 -0.45 -8.62
CA PRO A 119 4.85 -0.76 -8.06
C PRO A 119 4.70 -2.29 -7.87
N PRO A 120 4.24 -2.75 -6.70
CA PRO A 120 3.81 -4.13 -6.50
C PRO A 120 2.82 -4.63 -7.55
N ALA A 121 2.16 -3.76 -8.32
CA ALA A 121 1.35 -4.15 -9.47
C ALA A 121 2.15 -4.76 -10.63
N ILE A 122 3.44 -4.41 -10.78
CA ILE A 122 4.35 -4.95 -11.81
C ILE A 122 5.08 -6.19 -11.27
N ILE A 123 5.37 -6.24 -9.96
CA ILE A 123 5.99 -7.39 -9.26
C ILE A 123 4.94 -8.43 -8.81
N GLY A 124 3.66 -8.07 -8.76
CA GLY A 124 2.55 -8.84 -8.18
C GLY A 124 2.28 -10.16 -8.87
N SER A 125 2.79 -10.35 -10.09
CA SER A 125 2.82 -11.66 -10.76
C SER A 125 3.59 -12.72 -9.96
N TRP A 126 4.44 -12.34 -9.00
CA TRP A 126 5.25 -13.26 -8.19
C TRP A 126 4.80 -13.36 -6.72
N LEU A 127 4.05 -12.37 -6.20
CA LEU A 127 3.64 -12.27 -4.79
C LEU A 127 2.16 -12.64 -4.52
N GLY A 128 1.43 -13.11 -5.55
CA GLY A 128 0.07 -13.64 -5.38
C GLY A 128 -1.03 -12.61 -5.11
N PHE A 129 -0.70 -11.32 -5.09
CA PHE A 129 -1.67 -10.21 -5.00
C PHE A 129 -2.32 -9.97 -6.36
N SER A 130 -3.25 -10.86 -6.74
CA SER A 130 -4.09 -10.67 -7.92
C SER A 130 -5.18 -9.66 -7.59
N PHE A 131 -5.03 -8.40 -8.04
CA PHE A 131 -6.12 -7.41 -8.11
C PHE A 131 -7.15 -7.84 -9.16
N LYS A 132 -7.79 -9.00 -8.96
CA LYS A 132 -8.98 -9.41 -9.69
C LYS A 132 -10.13 -8.61 -9.08
N GLY A 133 -10.36 -7.41 -9.61
CA GLY A 133 -11.52 -6.61 -9.23
C GLY A 133 -12.79 -7.44 -9.42
N GLY A 134 -13.67 -7.42 -8.41
CA GLY A 134 -14.91 -8.17 -8.41
C GLY A 134 -15.70 -7.88 -9.69
N ASP A 135 -16.21 -8.94 -10.32
CA ASP A 135 -17.25 -8.79 -11.33
C ASP A 135 -18.45 -8.20 -10.60
N GLY A 136 -18.93 -7.04 -11.02
CA GLY A 136 -20.10 -6.39 -10.43
C GLY A 136 -21.42 -7.16 -10.68
N SER A 137 -21.40 -8.49 -10.63
CA SER A 137 -22.52 -9.40 -10.78
C SER A 137 -23.23 -9.59 -9.43
N HIS A 138 -23.72 -8.49 -8.87
CA HIS A 138 -24.86 -8.55 -7.96
C HIS A 138 -26.07 -7.97 -8.69
N HIS A 139 -26.76 -8.85 -9.41
CA HIS A 139 -28.17 -8.73 -9.74
C HIS A 139 -28.94 -9.69 -8.83
#